data_AF-A0A1W9XAU3-F1
#
_entry.id   AF-A0A1W9XAU3-F1
#
_cell.length_a   1.000
_cell.length_b   1.000
_cell.length_c   1.000
_cell.angle_alpha   90.00
_cell.angle_beta   90.00
_cell.angle_gamma   90.00
#
_symmetry.space_group_name_H-M   'P 1'
#
loop_
_entity.id
_entity.type
_entity.pdbx_description
1 polymer ?
#
loop_
_entity_poly.entity_id
_entity_poly.type
_entity_poly.pdbx_seq_one_letter_code
_entity_poly.pdbx_strand_id
1 'polypeptide(L)'
;MEKRKMSVAFFVLCAFFLLSFATASALAEKIRIKKEGQEIFVFSANGTKAKSGSLSVRIRQNGDKAVLHVNGQRYAMKQKENKYKLRSPGGRVLLKVKVKPGKIRIYLNEDDLNSWSLKANDDRTRFKVRKGEKMVGKIKFYPEKKKVKVKKDDGGECCRVKTDRLRAAAVVCLMDELSEIERLLLFSILCIAGL
;
A
#
# COMPACT_ATOMS: atom_id res chain seq x y z
N MET A 1 -60.20 -30.32 -38.66
CA MET A 1 -59.82 -30.15 -37.24
C MET A 1 -58.31 -29.95 -37.22
N GLU A 2 -57.86 -28.71 -37.41
CA GLU A 2 -56.44 -28.39 -37.59
C GLU A 2 -56.13 -27.04 -36.95
N LYS A 3 -54.93 -26.96 -36.39
CA LYS A 3 -54.60 -26.24 -35.15
C LYS A 3 -54.42 -24.74 -35.39
N ARG A 4 -55.08 -23.93 -34.53
CA ARG A 4 -54.70 -22.54 -34.29
C ARG A 4 -53.56 -22.48 -33.26
N LYS A 5 -52.61 -21.59 -33.50
CA LYS A 5 -52.22 -20.44 -32.65
C LYS A 5 -50.70 -20.22 -32.74
N MET A 6 -50.33 -19.21 -33.52
CA MET A 6 -49.07 -18.50 -33.39
C MET A 6 -49.43 -17.16 -32.73
N SER A 7 -48.90 -16.89 -31.55
CA SER A 7 -48.95 -15.55 -30.96
C SER A 7 -47.65 -15.28 -30.22
N VAL A 8 -47.04 -14.21 -30.71
CA VAL A 8 -45.87 -13.47 -30.24
C VAL A 8 -46.08 -13.03 -28.79
N ALA A 9 -45.07 -13.21 -27.95
CA ALA A 9 -44.86 -12.35 -26.79
C ALA A 9 -43.36 -12.27 -26.47
N PHE A 10 -42.88 -11.03 -26.50
CA PHE A 10 -41.51 -10.57 -26.55
C PHE A 10 -41.03 -10.29 -25.12
N PHE A 11 -39.78 -10.68 -24.82
CA PHE A 11 -38.81 -10.06 -23.91
C PHE A 11 -39.31 -9.11 -22.80
N VAL A 12 -39.05 -9.45 -21.52
CA VAL A 12 -38.12 -8.73 -20.62
C VAL A 12 -37.74 -9.70 -19.48
N LEU A 13 -36.57 -10.32 -19.61
CA LEU A 13 -35.94 -11.09 -18.54
C LEU A 13 -35.18 -10.09 -17.66
N CYS A 14 -35.77 -9.68 -16.53
CA CYS A 14 -35.09 -8.94 -15.48
C CYS A 14 -34.04 -9.84 -14.81
N ALA A 15 -32.88 -9.99 -15.45
CA ALA A 15 -31.70 -10.55 -14.82
C ALA A 15 -31.16 -9.50 -13.84
N PHE A 16 -31.60 -9.58 -12.59
CA PHE A 16 -30.92 -8.98 -11.45
C PHE A 16 -29.52 -9.60 -11.35
N PHE A 17 -28.56 -8.98 -12.04
CA PHE A 17 -27.14 -9.15 -11.79
C PHE A 17 -26.85 -8.56 -10.41
N LEU A 18 -27.12 -9.34 -9.36
CA LEU A 18 -26.52 -9.12 -8.07
C LEU A 18 -25.00 -9.30 -8.24
N LEU A 19 -24.30 -8.18 -8.48
CA LEU A 19 -22.86 -8.11 -8.34
C LEU A 19 -22.54 -8.55 -6.92
N SER A 20 -22.18 -9.82 -6.79
CA SER A 20 -21.49 -10.34 -5.63
C SER A 20 -20.16 -9.59 -5.59
N PHE A 21 -20.06 -8.56 -4.74
CA PHE A 21 -18.78 -8.04 -4.29
C PHE A 21 -18.13 -9.17 -3.47
N ALA A 22 -17.54 -10.13 -4.18
CA ALA A 22 -16.56 -11.03 -3.59
C ALA A 22 -15.45 -10.13 -3.06
N THR A 23 -15.44 -9.94 -1.74
CA THR A 23 -14.30 -9.41 -1.03
C THR A 23 -13.22 -10.48 -1.12
N ALA A 24 -12.52 -10.48 -2.26
CA ALA A 24 -11.30 -11.26 -2.42
C ALA A 24 -10.34 -10.77 -1.34
N SER A 25 -10.19 -11.57 -0.29
CA SER A 25 -9.08 -11.45 0.65
C SER A 25 -7.83 -11.64 -0.18
N ALA A 26 -7.22 -10.54 -0.61
CA ALA A 26 -6.01 -10.57 -1.40
C ALA A 26 -4.96 -11.31 -0.58
N LEU A 27 -4.55 -12.50 -1.03
CA LEU A 27 -3.44 -13.22 -0.44
C LEU A 27 -2.25 -12.26 -0.35
N ALA A 28 -1.78 -12.02 0.86
CA ALA A 28 -0.71 -11.06 1.09
C ALA A 28 0.54 -11.53 0.34
N GLU A 29 1.08 -10.70 -0.55
CA GLU A 29 2.32 -11.04 -1.24
C GLU A 29 3.52 -10.84 -0.30
N LYS A 30 4.48 -11.76 -0.31
CA LYS A 30 5.73 -11.57 0.45
C LYS A 30 6.55 -10.46 -0.20
N ILE A 31 6.68 -9.33 0.49
CA ILE A 31 7.48 -8.19 0.01
C ILE A 31 8.82 -8.16 0.74
N ARG A 32 9.91 -8.04 -0.01
CA ARG A 32 11.27 -7.93 0.54
C ARG A 32 11.99 -6.74 -0.09
N ILE A 33 12.37 -5.78 0.74
CA ILE A 33 13.19 -4.65 0.33
C ILE A 33 14.64 -4.97 0.66
N LYS A 34 15.53 -4.87 -0.35
CA LYS A 34 16.96 -5.09 -0.21
C LYS A 34 17.76 -3.82 -0.48
N LYS A 35 18.77 -3.56 0.34
CA LYS A 35 19.83 -2.56 0.09
C LYS A 35 21.16 -3.32 0.07
N GLU A 36 21.96 -3.13 -0.98
CA GLU A 36 23.29 -3.79 -1.11
C GLU A 36 23.25 -5.31 -0.90
N GLY A 37 22.15 -5.97 -1.30
CA GLY A 37 21.94 -7.41 -1.14
C GLY A 37 21.33 -7.84 0.19
N GLN A 38 21.43 -7.02 1.24
CA GLN A 38 20.84 -7.26 2.56
C GLN A 38 19.35 -6.92 2.60
N GLU A 39 18.54 -7.75 3.26
CA GLU A 39 17.12 -7.49 3.50
C GLU A 39 16.95 -6.48 4.64
N ILE A 40 16.38 -5.31 4.33
CA ILE A 40 16.18 -4.21 5.28
C ILE A 40 14.72 -4.06 5.72
N PHE A 41 13.77 -4.53 4.90
CA PHE A 41 12.37 -4.68 5.29
C PHE A 41 11.78 -5.96 4.69
N VAL A 42 10.96 -6.66 5.48
CA VAL A 42 10.27 -7.88 5.05
C VAL A 42 8.83 -7.86 5.53
N PHE A 43 7.88 -8.08 4.62
CA PHE A 43 6.47 -8.31 4.91
C PHE A 43 6.13 -9.77 4.60
N SER A 44 5.44 -10.45 5.51
CA SER A 44 5.12 -11.87 5.37
C SER A 44 4.03 -12.13 4.34
N ALA A 45 4.07 -13.32 3.71
CA ALA A 45 3.09 -13.76 2.71
C ALA A 45 1.67 -13.99 3.29
N ASN A 46 1.52 -14.00 4.61
CA ASN A 46 0.22 -14.10 5.26
C ASN A 46 -0.25 -12.74 5.82
N GLY A 47 0.52 -11.67 5.61
CA GLY A 47 0.17 -10.31 6.06
C GLY A 47 0.18 -10.11 7.58
N THR A 48 0.61 -11.10 8.35
CA THR A 48 0.56 -11.07 9.83
C THR A 48 1.84 -10.55 10.47
N LYS A 49 2.91 -10.30 9.70
CA LYS A 49 4.20 -9.90 10.26
C LYS A 49 4.97 -9.00 9.31
N ALA A 50 5.62 -7.99 9.89
CA ALA A 50 6.66 -7.22 9.23
C ALA A 50 7.94 -7.20 10.08
N LYS A 51 9.09 -7.00 9.43
CA LYS A 51 10.40 -6.86 10.07
C LYS A 51 11.22 -5.76 9.41
N SER A 52 12.07 -5.11 10.20
CA SER A 52 13.20 -4.28 9.76
C SER A 52 14.32 -4.50 10.76
N GLY A 53 15.58 -4.57 10.31
CA GLY A 53 16.76 -4.62 11.19
C GLY A 53 16.53 -5.32 12.53
N SER A 54 16.35 -4.50 13.58
CA SER A 54 16.18 -4.92 14.97
C SER A 54 14.73 -5.17 15.41
N LEU A 55 13.75 -4.72 14.61
CA LEU A 55 12.34 -4.66 14.97
C LEU A 55 11.48 -5.71 14.24
N SER A 56 10.41 -6.12 14.92
CA SER A 56 9.34 -6.88 14.29
C SER A 56 7.97 -6.39 14.73
N VAL A 57 7.08 -6.24 13.76
CA VAL A 57 5.66 -5.94 13.98
C VAL A 57 4.86 -7.23 13.80
N ARG A 58 4.00 -7.56 14.77
CA ARG A 58 2.91 -8.52 14.58
C ARG A 58 1.64 -7.76 14.20
N ILE A 59 0.93 -8.26 13.19
CA ILE A 59 -0.22 -7.60 12.58
C ILE A 59 -1.43 -8.51 12.75
N ARG A 60 -2.51 -7.95 13.30
CA ARG A 60 -3.83 -8.59 13.39
C ARG A 60 -4.83 -7.75 12.64
N GLN A 61 -5.37 -8.25 11.54
CA GLN A 61 -6.37 -7.56 10.73
C GLN A 61 -7.77 -8.06 11.08
N ASN A 62 -8.75 -7.16 11.07
CA ASN A 62 -10.17 -7.46 11.19
C ASN A 62 -10.95 -6.43 10.38
N GLY A 63 -11.39 -6.81 9.17
CA GLY A 63 -12.08 -5.92 8.24
C GLY A 63 -11.28 -4.66 7.92
N ASP A 64 -11.88 -3.49 8.17
CA ASP A 64 -11.27 -2.18 7.95
C ASP A 64 -10.24 -1.77 9.02
N LYS A 65 -9.93 -2.64 9.98
CA LYS A 65 -9.03 -2.35 11.10
C LYS A 65 -7.82 -3.28 11.08
N ALA A 66 -6.69 -2.77 11.56
CA ALA A 66 -5.56 -3.60 11.93
C ALA A 66 -4.96 -3.13 13.25
N VAL A 67 -4.41 -4.07 14.00
CA VAL A 67 -3.62 -3.79 15.20
C VAL A 67 -2.19 -4.24 14.94
N LEU A 68 -1.25 -3.31 15.09
CA LEU A 68 0.18 -3.52 14.91
C LEU A 68 0.82 -3.53 16.29
N HIS A 69 1.48 -4.63 16.65
CA HIS A 69 2.20 -4.80 17.91
C HIS A 69 3.70 -4.77 17.67
N VAL A 70 4.42 -3.85 18.29
CA VAL A 70 5.88 -3.72 18.23
C VAL A 70 6.40 -3.27 19.59
N ASN A 71 7.46 -3.91 20.09
CA ASN A 71 8.09 -3.62 21.39
C ASN A 71 7.08 -3.53 22.55
N GLY A 72 6.10 -4.43 22.59
CA GLY A 72 5.03 -4.44 23.61
C GLY A 72 3.96 -3.35 23.43
N GLN A 73 4.17 -2.37 22.56
CA GLN A 73 3.21 -1.31 22.28
C GLN A 73 2.20 -1.71 21.20
N ARG A 74 0.98 -1.16 21.32
CA ARG A 74 -0.14 -1.42 20.42
C ARG A 74 -0.49 -0.18 19.62
N TYR A 75 -0.43 -0.29 18.30
CA TYR A 75 -0.83 0.75 17.36
C TYR A 75 -2.09 0.33 16.61
N ALA A 76 -3.04 1.25 16.48
CA ALA A 76 -4.34 0.97 15.87
C ALA A 76 -4.43 1.61 14.49
N MET A 77 -4.56 0.80 13.45
CA MET A 77 -4.83 1.23 12.09
C MET A 77 -6.33 1.13 11.80
N LYS A 78 -6.90 2.15 11.16
CA LYS A 78 -8.22 2.09 10.55
C LYS A 78 -8.15 2.55 9.10
N GLN A 79 -8.74 1.77 8.22
CA GLN A 79 -9.01 2.09 6.83
C GLN A 79 -10.41 2.70 6.74
N LYS A 80 -10.56 3.75 5.95
CA LYS A 80 -11.85 4.29 5.51
C LYS A 80 -11.68 4.76 4.08
N GLU A 81 -12.42 4.14 3.15
CA GLU A 81 -12.25 4.36 1.71
C GLU A 81 -10.78 4.16 1.30
N ASN A 82 -10.21 5.15 0.61
CA ASN A 82 -8.83 5.23 0.17
C ASN A 82 -7.91 5.92 1.20
N LYS A 83 -8.26 5.88 2.49
CA LYS A 83 -7.53 6.54 3.58
C LYS A 83 -7.18 5.52 4.66
N TYR A 84 -5.93 5.53 5.11
CA TYR A 84 -5.43 4.69 6.19
C TYR A 84 -4.90 5.61 7.29
N LYS A 85 -5.33 5.41 8.53
CA LYS A 85 -4.92 6.24 9.68
C LYS A 85 -4.37 5.32 10.77
N LEU A 86 -3.10 5.48 11.15
CA LEU A 86 -2.51 4.82 12.31
C LEU A 86 -2.57 5.75 13.52
N ARG A 87 -2.91 5.17 14.67
CA ARG A 87 -2.84 5.83 15.96
C ARG A 87 -1.82 5.16 16.86
N SER A 88 -1.15 5.99 17.64
CA SER A 88 -0.31 5.60 18.78
C SER A 88 -1.12 4.85 19.84
N PRO A 89 -0.44 4.21 20.81
CA PRO A 89 -1.11 3.64 21.99
C PRO A 89 -2.00 4.64 22.72
N GLY A 90 -1.60 5.91 22.79
CA GLY A 90 -2.37 7.00 23.40
C GLY A 90 -3.47 7.59 22.50
N GLY A 91 -3.78 6.97 21.36
CA GLY A 91 -4.88 7.40 20.48
C GLY A 91 -4.56 8.57 19.53
N ARG A 92 -3.40 9.23 19.69
CA ARG A 92 -2.94 10.30 18.76
C ARG A 92 -2.62 9.73 17.39
N VAL A 93 -2.93 10.46 16.32
CA VAL A 93 -2.62 10.07 14.94
C VAL A 93 -1.12 10.18 14.70
N LEU A 94 -0.49 9.07 14.35
CA LEU A 94 0.95 9.03 14.02
C LEU A 94 1.19 9.14 12.53
N LEU A 95 0.33 8.54 11.71
CA LEU A 95 0.47 8.66 10.27
C LEU A 95 -0.89 8.50 9.58
N LYS A 96 -1.00 9.12 8.42
CA LYS A 96 -2.18 9.05 7.57
C LYS A 96 -1.73 8.88 6.12
N VAL A 97 -2.19 7.82 5.46
CA VAL A 97 -1.97 7.60 4.04
C VAL A 97 -3.28 7.90 3.31
N LYS A 98 -3.24 8.76 2.29
CA LYS A 98 -4.37 9.05 1.40
C LYS A 98 -4.01 8.62 -0.02
N VAL A 99 -4.80 7.72 -0.58
CA VAL A 99 -4.67 7.27 -1.97
C VAL A 99 -5.67 8.02 -2.84
N LYS A 100 -5.19 8.57 -3.95
CA LYS A 100 -5.97 9.20 -5.01
C LYS A 100 -5.54 8.58 -6.35
N PRO A 101 -6.35 8.72 -7.42
CA PRO A 101 -5.93 8.29 -8.76
C PRO A 101 -4.55 8.86 -9.11
N GLY A 102 -3.58 7.98 -9.37
CA GLY A 102 -2.20 8.34 -9.74
C GLY A 102 -1.39 9.06 -8.64
N LYS A 103 -1.87 9.17 -7.40
CA LYS A 103 -1.15 9.89 -6.33
C LYS A 103 -1.39 9.30 -4.95
N ILE A 104 -0.32 9.07 -4.21
CA ILE A 104 -0.37 8.70 -2.79
C ILE A 104 0.20 9.86 -1.97
N ARG A 105 -0.49 10.28 -0.91
CA ARG A 105 0.03 11.24 0.08
C ARG A 105 0.20 10.55 1.42
N ILE A 106 1.34 10.77 2.06
CA ILE A 106 1.68 10.26 3.39
C ILE A 106 1.89 11.47 4.29
N TYR A 107 1.15 11.51 5.39
CA TYR A 107 1.20 12.55 6.41
C TYR A 107 1.77 11.92 7.68
N LEU A 108 2.75 12.56 8.30
CA LEU A 108 3.45 12.05 9.49
C LEU A 108 2.82 12.48 10.82
N ASN A 109 1.67 13.15 10.77
CA ASN A 109 0.77 13.44 11.89
C ASN A 109 -0.59 13.95 11.35
N GLU A 110 -1.46 14.43 12.24
CA GLU A 110 -2.78 14.98 11.89
C GLU A 110 -2.67 16.20 10.95
N ASP A 111 -1.76 17.12 11.30
CA ASP A 111 -1.63 18.50 10.82
C ASP A 111 -0.41 18.72 9.91
N ASP A 112 0.15 17.64 9.36
CA ASP A 112 1.38 17.68 8.58
C ASP A 112 1.19 18.48 7.28
N LEU A 113 1.70 19.72 7.30
CA LEU A 113 1.70 20.66 6.17
C LEU A 113 2.67 20.22 5.07
N ASN A 114 3.71 19.44 5.42
CA ASN A 114 4.80 19.02 4.54
C ASN A 114 4.72 17.54 4.18
N SER A 115 3.50 17.08 3.87
CA SER A 115 3.22 15.69 3.51
C SER A 115 4.13 15.18 2.40
N TRP A 116 4.48 13.91 2.49
CA TRP A 116 5.11 13.17 1.41
C TRP A 116 4.11 12.86 0.29
N SER A 117 4.57 12.91 -0.96
CA SER A 117 3.76 12.70 -2.15
C SER A 117 4.47 11.77 -3.13
N LEU A 118 3.82 10.68 -3.51
CA LEU A 118 4.22 9.81 -4.59
C LEU A 118 3.25 10.05 -5.75
N LYS A 119 3.72 10.68 -6.83
CA LYS A 119 2.91 10.88 -8.05
C LYS A 119 3.33 9.87 -9.10
N ALA A 120 2.39 9.04 -9.55
CA ALA A 120 2.58 8.12 -10.66
C ALA A 120 2.77 8.92 -11.95
N ASN A 121 3.59 8.42 -12.86
CA ASN A 121 3.52 8.81 -14.26
C ASN A 121 2.34 8.11 -14.96
N ASP A 122 2.09 8.50 -16.21
CA ASP A 122 0.89 8.08 -16.95
C ASP A 122 0.88 6.56 -17.22
N ASP A 123 2.04 5.98 -17.53
CA ASP A 123 2.23 4.54 -17.70
C ASP A 123 2.20 3.73 -16.38
N ARG A 124 2.09 4.40 -15.22
CA ARG A 124 2.08 3.81 -13.87
C ARG A 124 3.27 2.90 -13.54
N THR A 125 4.41 3.07 -14.20
CA THR A 125 5.66 2.33 -13.92
C THR A 125 6.60 3.08 -12.96
N ARG A 126 6.30 4.34 -12.63
CA ARG A 126 7.19 5.18 -11.81
C ARG A 126 6.41 6.09 -10.87
N PHE A 127 6.89 6.20 -9.64
CA PHE A 127 6.56 7.31 -8.75
C PHE A 127 7.67 8.36 -8.73
N LYS A 128 7.32 9.63 -8.91
CA LYS A 128 8.12 10.77 -8.44
C LYS A 128 7.78 11.02 -6.97
N VAL A 129 8.79 11.08 -6.12
CA VAL A 129 8.62 11.24 -4.67
C VAL A 129 9.04 12.66 -4.27
N ARG A 130 8.15 13.35 -3.57
CA ARG A 130 8.39 14.70 -3.02
C ARG A 130 8.04 14.75 -1.54
N LYS A 131 8.68 15.65 -0.80
CA LYS A 131 8.27 16.09 0.54
C LYS A 131 7.95 17.58 0.45
N GLY A 132 6.68 17.95 0.65
CA GLY A 132 6.20 19.26 0.23
C GLY A 132 6.48 19.46 -1.27
N GLU A 133 7.22 20.51 -1.61
CA GLU A 133 7.61 20.84 -2.98
C GLU A 133 8.95 20.21 -3.41
N LYS A 134 9.80 19.85 -2.43
CA LYS A 134 11.15 19.34 -2.67
C LYS A 134 11.11 17.93 -3.28
N MET A 135 11.86 17.73 -4.37
CA MET A 135 12.10 16.41 -4.93
C MET A 135 13.03 15.61 -4.00
N VAL A 136 12.64 14.38 -3.67
CA VAL A 136 13.43 13.49 -2.81
C VAL A 136 14.01 12.33 -3.60
N GLY A 137 13.28 11.86 -4.62
CA GLY A 137 13.74 10.77 -5.45
C GLY A 137 12.64 10.16 -6.30
N LYS A 138 12.85 8.90 -6.70
CA LYS A 138 11.92 8.16 -7.56
C LYS A 138 11.93 6.66 -7.26
N ILE A 139 10.77 6.06 -7.46
CA ILE A 139 10.57 4.60 -7.42
C ILE A 139 10.21 4.18 -8.84
N LYS A 140 10.97 3.27 -9.44
CA LYS A 140 10.72 2.79 -10.81
C LYS A 140 10.59 1.28 -10.84
N PHE A 141 9.51 0.81 -11.45
CA PHE A 141 9.28 -0.59 -11.77
C PHE A 141 9.88 -0.92 -13.14
N TYR A 142 10.50 -2.10 -13.24
CA TYR A 142 11.07 -2.68 -14.45
C TYR A 142 10.37 -4.02 -14.69
N PRO A 143 9.32 -4.05 -15.53
CA PRO A 143 8.51 -5.25 -15.78
C PRO A 143 9.34 -6.46 -16.20
N GLU A 144 10.22 -6.28 -17.19
CA GLU A 144 11.11 -7.32 -17.71
C GLU A 144 11.98 -7.99 -16.64
N LYS A 145 12.33 -7.24 -15.59
CA LYS A 145 13.21 -7.71 -14.51
C LYS A 145 12.43 -8.10 -13.25
N LYS A 146 11.09 -7.99 -13.27
CA LYS A 146 10.19 -8.14 -12.11
C LYS A 146 10.77 -7.47 -10.86
N LYS A 147 11.11 -6.19 -11.00
CA LYS A 147 11.88 -5.46 -10.00
C LYS A 147 11.51 -4.00 -9.91
N VAL A 148 11.39 -3.51 -8.68
CA VAL A 148 11.38 -2.08 -8.36
C VAL A 148 12.76 -1.64 -7.90
N LYS A 149 13.20 -0.45 -8.34
CA LYS A 149 14.37 0.26 -7.81
C LYS A 149 13.96 1.61 -7.25
N VAL A 150 14.57 1.98 -6.13
CA VAL A 150 14.42 3.28 -5.50
C VAL A 150 15.73 4.05 -5.63
N LYS A 151 15.63 5.30 -6.09
CA LYS A 151 16.78 6.21 -6.21
C LYS A 151 16.49 7.53 -5.51
N LYS A 152 17.50 8.10 -4.84
CA LYS A 152 17.50 9.50 -4.38
C LYS A 152 17.52 10.45 -5.57
N ASP A 153 17.31 11.73 -5.28
CA ASP A 153 17.32 12.79 -6.29
C ASP A 153 18.68 12.95 -6.98
N ASP A 154 19.76 12.77 -6.21
CA ASP A 154 21.17 12.72 -6.69
C ASP A 154 21.48 11.50 -7.60
N GLY A 155 20.53 10.57 -7.78
CA GLY A 155 20.68 9.39 -8.61
C GLY A 155 21.21 8.14 -7.89
N GLY A 156 21.65 8.28 -6.64
CA GLY A 156 22.09 7.20 -5.74
C GLY A 156 20.99 6.18 -5.52
N GLU A 157 21.34 4.89 -5.60
CA GLU A 157 20.37 3.81 -5.44
C GLU A 157 20.17 3.48 -3.96
N CYS A 158 18.94 3.64 -3.44
CA CYS A 158 18.65 3.34 -2.04
C CYS A 158 18.40 1.85 -1.81
N CYS A 159 17.52 1.25 -2.62
CA CYS A 159 17.03 -0.09 -2.38
C CYS A 159 16.33 -0.69 -3.62
N ARG A 160 16.05 -2.00 -3.53
CA ARG A 160 15.48 -2.84 -4.58
C ARG A 160 14.40 -3.74 -4.00
N VAL A 161 13.35 -4.02 -4.78
CA VAL A 161 12.29 -4.99 -4.43
C VAL A 161 12.08 -5.93 -5.61
N LYS A 162 12.04 -7.25 -5.38
CA LYS A 162 11.60 -8.22 -6.40
C LYS A 162 10.08 -8.34 -6.31
N THR A 163 9.38 -8.02 -7.38
CA THR A 163 7.91 -7.93 -7.44
C THR A 163 7.45 -7.77 -8.89
N ASP A 164 6.22 -8.13 -9.20
CA ASP A 164 5.62 -8.07 -10.54
C ASP A 164 4.87 -6.76 -10.82
N ARG A 165 4.87 -5.81 -9.87
CA ARG A 165 4.20 -4.51 -10.00
C ARG A 165 4.94 -3.39 -9.30
N LEU A 166 4.55 -2.15 -9.59
CA LEU A 166 5.05 -0.99 -8.88
C LEU A 166 4.63 -1.05 -7.39
N ARG A 167 5.56 -0.71 -6.49
CA ARG A 167 5.36 -0.76 -5.03
C ARG A 167 5.72 0.56 -4.35
N ALA A 168 4.71 1.26 -3.84
CA ALA A 168 4.84 2.44 -3.01
C ALA A 168 5.46 2.11 -1.64
N ALA A 169 5.27 0.90 -1.09
CA ALA A 169 5.92 0.47 0.16
C ALA A 169 7.44 0.70 0.18
N ALA A 170 8.10 0.71 -0.98
CA ALA A 170 9.53 0.97 -1.10
C ALA A 170 9.94 2.44 -0.78
N VAL A 171 8.98 3.36 -0.66
CA VAL A 171 9.25 4.78 -0.34
C VAL A 171 9.91 4.97 1.01
N VAL A 172 9.74 4.03 1.94
CA VAL A 172 10.37 4.12 3.27
C VAL A 172 11.90 4.19 3.19
N CYS A 173 12.52 3.73 2.09
CA CYS A 173 13.96 3.88 1.84
C CYS A 173 14.41 5.31 1.48
N LEU A 174 13.47 6.25 1.27
CA LEU A 174 13.75 7.66 1.00
C LEU A 174 13.44 8.55 2.22
N MET A 175 12.85 7.99 3.28
CA MET A 175 12.37 8.72 4.44
C MET A 175 13.37 8.56 5.59
N ASP A 176 14.58 9.09 5.38
CA ASP A 176 15.71 8.94 6.31
C ASP A 176 15.45 9.64 7.66
N GLU A 177 14.59 10.67 7.66
CA GLU A 177 14.12 11.43 8.83
C GLU A 177 13.22 10.65 9.81
N LEU A 178 12.66 9.53 9.37
CA LEU A 178 11.84 8.67 10.23
C LEU A 178 12.72 7.72 11.02
N SER A 179 12.35 7.43 12.26
CA SER A 179 12.94 6.34 13.03
C SER A 179 12.69 4.97 12.38
N GLU A 180 13.46 3.95 12.77
CA GLU A 180 13.27 2.57 12.28
C GLU A 180 11.83 2.07 12.52
N ILE A 181 11.28 2.34 13.72
CA ILE A 181 9.92 1.96 14.09
C ILE A 181 8.88 2.66 13.21
N GLU A 182 9.02 3.96 12.96
CA GLU A 182 8.10 4.72 12.10
C GLU A 182 8.14 4.21 10.65
N ARG A 183 9.34 3.96 10.11
CA ARG A 183 9.49 3.36 8.77
C ARG A 183 8.86 1.98 8.71
N LEU A 184 9.05 1.14 9.72
CA LEU A 184 8.48 -0.21 9.76
C LEU A 184 6.95 -0.19 9.87
N LEU A 185 6.38 0.71 10.67
CA LEU A 185 4.93 0.91 10.77
C LEU A 185 4.35 1.41 9.44
N LEU A 186 4.99 2.40 8.80
CA LEU A 186 4.57 2.90 7.49
C LEU A 186 4.69 1.82 6.40
N PHE A 187 5.81 1.10 6.34
CA PHE A 187 6.01 -0.03 5.43
C PHE A 187 4.89 -1.06 5.58
N SER A 188 4.56 -1.43 6.81
CA SER A 188 3.50 -2.39 7.11
C SER A 188 2.14 -1.92 6.58
N ILE A 189 1.80 -0.65 6.77
CA ILE A 189 0.52 -0.08 6.32
C ILE A 189 0.44 -0.04 4.80
N LEU A 190 1.52 0.35 4.12
CA LEU A 190 1.57 0.35 2.66
C LEU A 190 1.41 -1.07 2.11
N CYS A 191 2.06 -2.06 2.70
CA CYS A 191 1.88 -3.45 2.31
C CYS A 191 0.46 -3.98 2.56
N ILE A 192 -0.14 -3.67 3.72
CA ILE A 192 -1.55 -4.00 4.03
C ILE A 192 -2.49 -3.38 2.99
N ALA A 193 -2.23 -2.14 2.59
CA ALA A 193 -2.99 -1.43 1.57
C ALA A 193 -2.75 -1.95 0.13
N GLY A 194 -1.85 -2.93 -0.05
CA GLY A 194 -1.44 -3.44 -1.36
C GLY A 194 -0.60 -2.47 -2.19
N LEU A 195 -0.05 -1.42 -1.56
CA LEU A 195 0.62 -0.28 -2.19
C LEU A 195 2.12 -0.51 -2.43
#